data_AF-A0A6A6DYC4-F1
#
_entry.id   AF-A0A6A6DYC4-F1
#
_cell.length_a   1.000
_cell.length_b   1.000
_cell.length_c   1.000
_cell.angle_alpha   90.00
_cell.angle_beta   90.00
_cell.angle_gamma   90.00
#
_symmetry.space_group_name_H-M   'P 1'
#
loop_
_entity.id
_entity.type
_entity.pdbx_description
1 polymer ?
#
loop_
_entity_poly.entity_id
_entity_poly.type
_entity_poly.pdbx_seq_one_letter_code
_entity_poly.pdbx_strand_id
1 'polypeptide(L)'
;MAEAFAVVSIITNIIRLVDFGSRVLTRLEEYQPKLGDIPEAFRNIKAELPILLDALQQTKAAIDAGSMRGETKKALLSAVEGCGVQIKSLDNIIVKAVPTPSDSLG
;
A
#
# COMPACT_ATOMS: atom_id res chain seq x y z
N MET A 1 10.51 -0.47 27.23
CA MET A 1 9.38 0.41 26.85
C MET A 1 9.53 0.96 25.42
N ALA A 2 10.64 1.60 25.04
CA ALA A 2 10.83 2.15 23.68
C ALA A 2 10.71 1.11 22.55
N GLU A 3 11.22 -0.11 22.75
CA GLU A 3 11.13 -1.19 21.75
C GLU A 3 9.70 -1.65 21.48
N ALA A 4 8.83 -1.64 22.50
CA ALA A 4 7.42 -2.00 22.33
C ALA A 4 6.69 -0.95 21.47
N PHE A 5 6.96 0.33 21.69
CA PHE A 5 6.42 1.41 20.86
C PHE A 5 6.91 1.34 19.42
N ALA A 6 8.17 0.98 19.20
CA ALA A 6 8.72 0.79 17.86
C ALA A 6 7.98 -0.34 17.10
N VAL A 7 7.75 -1.49 17.76
CA VAL A 7 7.02 -2.62 17.18
C VAL A 7 5.58 -2.23 16.81
N VAL A 8 4.86 -1.56 17.72
CA VAL A 8 3.50 -1.10 17.47
C VAL A 8 3.46 -0.10 16.30
N SER A 9 4.43 0.80 16.20
CA SER A 9 4.53 1.76 15.10
C SER A 9 4.70 1.07 13.75
N ILE A 10 5.60 0.08 13.67
CA ILE A 10 5.83 -0.69 12.44
C ILE A 10 4.56 -1.41 12.00
N ILE A 11 3.91 -2.13 12.93
CA ILE A 11 2.67 -2.87 12.64
C ILE A 11 1.59 -1.91 12.15
N THR A 12 1.43 -0.77 12.81
CA THR A 12 0.43 0.25 12.44
C THR A 12 0.68 0.78 11.02
N ASN A 13 1.94 1.05 10.68
CA ASN A 13 2.29 1.53 9.34
C ASN A 13 2.06 0.46 8.27
N ILE A 14 2.37 -0.82 8.55
CA ILE A 14 2.05 -1.93 7.65
C ILE A 14 0.55 -2.05 7.40
N ILE A 15 -0.27 -2.01 8.46
CA ILE A 15 -1.74 -2.10 8.32
C ILE A 15 -2.25 -0.97 7.41
N ARG A 16 -1.82 0.27 7.68
CA ARG A 16 -2.21 1.42 6.85
C ARG A 16 -1.81 1.22 5.39
N LEU A 17 -0.59 0.73 5.14
CA LEU A 17 -0.11 0.48 3.79
C LEU A 17 -0.96 -0.53 3.03
N VAL A 18 -1.31 -1.63 3.69
CA VAL A 18 -2.18 -2.66 3.14
C VAL A 18 -3.57 -2.09 2.82
N ASP A 19 -4.14 -1.29 3.72
CA ASP A 19 -5.43 -0.65 3.50
C ASP A 19 -5.40 0.33 2.32
N PHE A 20 -4.35 1.16 2.22
CA PHE A 20 -4.18 2.10 1.11
C PHE A 20 -3.97 1.39 -0.21
N GLY A 21 -3.07 0.42 -0.27
CA GLY A 21 -2.79 -0.31 -1.51
C GLY A 21 -4.02 -1.10 -1.98
N SER A 22 -4.81 -1.65 -1.06
CA SER A 22 -6.07 -2.33 -1.41
C SER A 22 -7.07 -1.37 -2.05
N ARG A 23 -7.22 -0.14 -1.51
CA ARG A 23 -8.07 0.89 -2.13
C ARG A 23 -7.60 1.28 -3.52
N VAL A 24 -6.29 1.38 -3.71
CA VAL A 24 -5.69 1.65 -5.02
C VAL A 24 -6.07 0.55 -6.02
N LEU A 25 -5.97 -0.72 -5.63
CA LEU A 25 -6.34 -1.86 -6.48
C LEU A 25 -7.82 -1.80 -6.87
N THR A 26 -8.72 -1.59 -5.90
CA THR A 26 -10.16 -1.46 -6.15
C THR A 26 -10.45 -0.35 -7.16
N ARG A 27 -9.85 0.83 -7.01
CA ARG A 27 -10.04 1.94 -7.96
C ARG A 27 -9.52 1.62 -9.36
N LEU A 28 -8.40 0.91 -9.45
CA LEU A 28 -7.86 0.47 -10.75
C LEU A 28 -8.75 -0.61 -11.39
N GLU A 29 -9.45 -1.43 -10.62
CA GLU A 29 -10.45 -2.38 -11.10
C GLU A 29 -11.71 -1.67 -11.62
N GLU A 30 -12.15 -0.62 -10.94
CA GLU A 30 -13.28 0.22 -11.34
C GLU A 30 -12.97 1.11 -12.55
N TYR A 31 -11.69 1.30 -12.89
CA TYR A 31 -11.27 2.10 -14.03
C TYR A 31 -11.73 1.47 -15.36
N GLN A 32 -12.73 2.09 -16.00
CA GLN A 32 -13.14 1.79 -17.36
C GLN A 32 -12.55 2.84 -18.33
N PRO A 33 -11.53 2.48 -19.13
CA PRO A 33 -10.96 3.42 -20.10
C PRO A 33 -11.98 3.74 -21.19
N LYS A 34 -12.24 5.05 -21.42
CA LYS A 34 -13.11 5.52 -22.51
C LYS A 34 -12.67 5.05 -23.91
N LEU A 35 -11.41 4.67 -24.08
CA LEU A 35 -10.78 4.31 -25.34
C LEU A 35 -10.26 2.86 -25.40
N GLY A 36 -10.69 1.99 -24.48
CA GLY A 36 -10.47 0.54 -24.57
C GLY A 36 -9.18 0.00 -23.96
N ASP A 37 -8.12 0.80 -23.82
CA ASP A 37 -6.86 0.35 -23.21
C ASP A 37 -6.54 1.00 -21.86
N ILE A 38 -6.15 0.15 -20.90
CA ILE A 38 -5.62 0.56 -19.60
C ILE A 38 -4.16 0.99 -19.81
N PRO A 39 -3.75 2.19 -19.33
CA PRO A 39 -2.36 2.62 -19.40
C PRO A 39 -1.38 1.57 -18.86
N GLU A 40 -0.23 1.40 -19.51
CA GLU A 40 0.79 0.41 -19.10
C GLU A 40 1.19 0.57 -17.62
N ALA A 41 1.33 1.82 -17.16
CA ALA A 41 1.61 2.11 -15.76
C ALA A 41 0.55 1.50 -14.81
N PHE A 42 -0.73 1.57 -15.15
CA PHE A 42 -1.81 1.00 -14.33
C PHE A 42 -1.79 -0.52 -14.34
N ARG A 43 -1.41 -1.11 -15.49
CA ARG A 43 -1.20 -2.56 -15.61
C ARG A 43 -0.06 -3.03 -14.70
N ASN A 44 1.07 -2.33 -14.72
CA ASN A 44 2.22 -2.65 -13.87
C ASN A 44 1.87 -2.51 -12.38
N ILE A 45 1.19 -1.42 -12.01
CA ILE A 45 0.72 -1.23 -10.62
C ILE A 45 -0.21 -2.38 -10.18
N LYS A 46 -1.16 -2.81 -11.03
CA LYS A 46 -2.03 -3.97 -10.72
C LYS A 46 -1.27 -5.27 -10.51
N ALA A 47 -0.13 -5.46 -11.16
CA ALA A 47 0.67 -6.67 -11.03
C ALA A 47 1.61 -6.62 -9.80
N GLU A 48 2.24 -5.46 -9.56
CA GLU A 48 3.29 -5.32 -8.54
C GLU A 48 2.72 -5.02 -7.15
N LEU A 49 1.69 -4.18 -7.07
CA LEU A 49 1.15 -3.74 -5.79
C LEU A 49 0.62 -4.90 -4.93
N PRO A 50 -0.11 -5.91 -5.45
CA PRO A 50 -0.55 -7.04 -4.63
C PRO A 50 0.62 -7.82 -4.02
N ILE A 51 1.72 -7.98 -4.76
CA ILE A 51 2.93 -8.69 -4.29
C ILE A 51 3.57 -7.91 -3.14
N LEU A 52 3.63 -6.58 -3.27
CA LEU A 52 4.13 -5.71 -2.20
C LEU A 52 3.25 -5.79 -0.94
N LEU A 53 1.92 -5.79 -1.10
CA LEU A 53 0.98 -5.91 0.03
C LEU A 53 1.11 -7.24 0.75
N ASP A 54 1.24 -8.34 0.01
CA ASP A 54 1.47 -9.67 0.57
C ASP A 54 2.78 -9.72 1.37
N ALA A 55 3.88 -9.20 0.81
CA ALA A 55 5.17 -9.12 1.50
C ALA A 55 5.09 -8.31 2.81
N LEU A 56 4.33 -7.21 2.82
CA LEU A 56 4.08 -6.41 4.02
C LEU A 56 3.26 -7.20 5.06
N GLN A 57 2.21 -7.93 4.65
CA GLN A 57 1.42 -8.79 5.53
C GLN A 57 2.26 -9.93 6.15
N GLN A 58 3.09 -10.59 5.34
CA GLN A 58 4.03 -11.60 5.82
C GLN A 58 5.03 -11.02 6.83
N THR A 59 5.52 -9.80 6.56
CA THR A 59 6.41 -9.08 7.49
C THR A 59 5.72 -8.82 8.83
N LYS A 60 4.47 -8.34 8.83
CA LYS A 60 3.68 -8.16 10.06
C LYS A 60 3.54 -9.48 10.82
N ALA A 61 3.20 -10.58 10.14
CA ALA A 61 3.06 -11.89 10.76
C ALA A 61 4.36 -12.35 11.45
N ALA A 62 5.52 -12.11 10.82
CA ALA A 62 6.82 -12.42 11.41
C ALA A 62 7.15 -11.57 12.66
N ILE A 63 6.72 -10.30 12.68
CA ILE A 63 6.83 -9.43 13.86
C ILE A 63 5.94 -9.94 15.00
N ASP A 64 4.68 -10.25 14.70
CA ASP A 64 3.69 -10.73 15.67
C ASP A 64 4.10 -12.06 16.29
N ALA A 65 4.69 -12.96 15.50
CA ALA A 65 5.23 -14.24 15.95
C ALA A 65 6.55 -14.10 16.75
N GLY A 66 7.05 -12.87 16.96
CA GLY A 66 8.32 -12.62 17.65
C GLY A 66 9.55 -13.17 16.92
N SER A 67 9.41 -13.58 15.65
CA SER A 67 10.42 -14.31 14.89
C SER A 67 11.47 -13.39 14.23
N MET A 68 11.35 -12.08 14.43
CA MET A 68 12.27 -11.07 13.90
C MET A 68 13.25 -10.53 14.95
N ARG A 69 14.54 -10.45 14.58
CA ARG A 69 15.60 -9.84 15.39
C ARG A 69 15.35 -8.34 15.58
N GLY A 70 15.78 -7.79 16.73
CA GLY A 70 15.60 -6.38 17.08
C GLY A 70 16.22 -5.39 16.09
N GLU A 71 17.42 -5.68 15.60
CA GLU A 71 18.11 -4.87 14.58
C GLU A 71 17.34 -4.82 13.27
N THR A 72 16.79 -5.96 12.84
CA THR A 72 15.94 -6.05 11.65
C THR A 72 14.66 -5.24 11.83
N LYS A 73 14.00 -5.30 13.00
CA LYS A 73 12.83 -4.48 13.31
C LYS A 73 13.14 -2.98 13.18
N LYS A 74 14.31 -2.54 13.65
CA LYS A 74 14.72 -1.13 13.58
C LYS A 74 14.95 -0.65 12.14
N ALA A 75 15.63 -1.45 11.32
CA ALA A 75 15.82 -1.13 9.90
C ALA A 75 14.50 -1.13 9.12
N LEU A 76 13.58 -2.03 9.50
CA LEU A 76 12.29 -2.19 8.85
C LEU A 76 11.39 -0.96 9.01
N LEU A 77 11.46 -0.26 10.15
CA LEU A 77 10.64 0.93 10.38
C LEU A 77 10.83 1.98 9.27
N SER A 78 12.07 2.32 8.94
CA SER A 78 12.38 3.30 7.90
C SER A 78 11.96 2.83 6.51
N ALA A 79 12.10 1.54 6.21
CA ALA A 79 11.64 0.98 4.93
C ALA A 79 10.10 1.04 4.80
N VAL A 80 9.37 0.65 5.85
CA VAL A 80 7.90 0.68 5.89
C VAL A 80 7.38 2.11 5.79
N GLU A 81 8.01 3.06 6.49
CA GLU A 81 7.65 4.49 6.37
C GLU A 81 7.88 5.01 4.94
N GLY A 82 8.99 4.64 4.31
CA GLY A 82 9.28 4.97 2.91
C GLY A 82 8.23 4.43 1.93
N CYS A 83 7.82 3.17 2.07
CA CYS A 83 6.70 2.60 1.31
C CYS A 83 5.41 3.39 1.56
N GLY A 84 5.18 3.84 2.80
CA GLY A 84 4.07 4.70 3.22
C GLY A 84 3.90 5.93 2.35
N VAL A 85 5.00 6.66 2.15
CA VAL A 85 5.03 7.89 1.35
C VAL A 85 4.68 7.59 -0.12
N GLN A 86 5.26 6.53 -0.69
CA GLN A 86 5.07 6.20 -2.10
C GLN A 86 3.63 5.71 -2.39
N ILE A 87 3.09 4.81 -1.56
CA ILE A 87 1.72 4.30 -1.74
C ILE A 87 0.68 5.41 -1.56
N LYS A 88 0.90 6.34 -0.63
CA LYS A 88 0.02 7.51 -0.48
C LYS A 88 0.08 8.44 -1.69
N SER A 89 1.26 8.59 -2.30
CA SER A 89 1.41 9.35 -3.55
C SER A 89 0.64 8.69 -4.70
N LEU A 90 0.74 7.37 -4.82
CA LEU A 90 -0.01 6.58 -5.80
C LEU A 90 -1.53 6.71 -5.61
N ASP A 91 -2.04 6.63 -4.39
CA ASP A 91 -3.46 6.83 -4.07
C ASP A 91 -3.93 8.22 -4.53
N ASN A 92 -3.18 9.28 -4.22
CA ASN A 92 -3.51 10.63 -4.65
C ASN A 92 -3.53 10.80 -6.18
N ILE A 93 -2.61 10.13 -6.90
CA ILE A 93 -2.57 10.15 -8.37
C ILE A 93 -3.79 9.41 -8.93
N ILE A 94 -4.10 8.24 -8.39
CA ILE A 94 -5.19 7.39 -8.88
C ILE A 94 -6.55 8.01 -8.59
N VAL A 95 -6.74 8.64 -7.42
CA VAL A 95 -7.94 9.43 -7.09
C VAL A 95 -8.16 10.57 -8.10
N LYS A 96 -7.09 11.18 -8.62
CA LYS A 96 -7.20 12.24 -9.64
C LYS A 96 -7.40 11.71 -11.05
N ALA A 97 -6.91 10.50 -11.34
CA ALA A 97 -6.91 9.92 -12.69
C ALA A 97 -8.15 9.09 -13.00
N VAL A 98 -8.79 8.50 -11.98
CA VAL A 98 -10.01 7.69 -12.12
C VAL A 98 -11.21 8.57 -11.73
N PRO A 99 -12.09 8.94 -12.67
CA PRO A 99 -13.31 9.69 -12.35
C PRO A 99 -14.13 8.92 -11.32
N THR A 100 -14.59 9.58 -10.26
CA THR A 100 -15.55 8.92 -9.38
C THR A 100 -16.91 8.84 -10.07
N PRO A 101 -17.73 7.80 -9.83
CA PRO A 101 -19.07 7.71 -10.43
C PRO A 101 -19.95 8.94 -10.18
N SER A 102 -19.65 9.75 -9.15
CA SER A 102 -20.34 11.01 -8.85
C SER A 102 -19.97 12.19 -9.76
N ASP A 103 -18.88 12.11 -10.54
CA ASP A 103 -18.44 13.18 -11.45
C ASP A 103 -19.14 13.16 -12.82
N SER A 104 -20.06 12.21 -13.04
CA SER A 104 -20.82 12.07 -14.30
C SER A 104 -22.25 12.62 -14.22
N LEU A 105 -22.60 13.36 -13.16
CA LEU A 105 -23.84 14.12 -13.06
C LEU A 105 -23.50 15.62 -13.06
N GLY A 106 -23.27 16.17 -14.25
CA GLY A 106 -23.09 17.59 -14.53
C GLY A 106 -23.53 17.91 -15.94
#